data_AF-A0A1Y1M0V0-F1
#
_entry.id   AF-A0A1Y1M0V0-F1
#
_cell.length_a   1.000
_cell.length_b   1.000
_cell.length_c   1.000
_cell.angle_alpha   90.00
_cell.angle_beta   90.00
_cell.angle_gamma   90.00
#
_symmetry.space_group_name_H-M   'P 1'
#
loop_
_entity.id
_entity.type
_entity.pdbx_description
1 polymer ?
#
loop_
_entity_poly.entity_id
_entity_poly.type
_entity_poly.pdbx_seq_one_letter_code
_entity_poly.pdbx_strand_id
1 'polypeptide(L)'
;GNLAPAFERALDDHLFVTSSISQSGNLASHSRCGIVVLDEASTNPVILRDALDALRNDGVVVTREKASFRTRSLPGVAIVSVIKTGSDTLVLLKKHDHRPTPKVIGVNNKLEWLTEVQEVVKNGEEALLLAQNEPLSGILGLINCLRREPGGAQLRCVFIMDQGTQLRSGFDDQLQLGLSINVLKNGVWGTYRHLLFEQGGTVVRQHILGELSKDRTSFQWVEGPLTAQDPVEPGTVAVQVHCAAVNFTPRGSSTRDRLSDLGNEFSGRDPKGRRVMGIVPNGALSTLVSADSLLLWELPDAWSFEEGASVPLAYAMALYGVVHLAKASRGERILIHSGASQIGHAAIHLARHYKCDIFTTADSKRERQLIKATFPEIPDSHIGGSRDGSFETVVLRHTLGRGVDIPTVHQMRTKL
;
A
#
# COMPACT_ATOMS: atom_id res chain seq x y z
N GLY A 1 15.68 11.06 -28.09
CA GLY A 1 14.42 10.28 -27.99
C GLY A 1 13.38 11.18 -27.35
N ASN A 2 12.17 11.26 -27.89
CA ASN A 2 11.22 12.34 -27.58
C ASN A 2 10.89 12.42 -26.07
N LEU A 3 11.51 13.38 -25.36
CA LEU A 3 11.31 13.62 -23.93
C LEU A 3 10.00 14.37 -23.65
N ALA A 4 9.36 14.94 -24.68
CA ALA A 4 8.14 15.73 -24.54
C ALA A 4 7.02 14.98 -23.78
N PRO A 5 6.69 13.71 -24.08
CA PRO A 5 5.58 13.01 -23.41
C PRO A 5 5.85 12.61 -21.96
N ALA A 6 7.12 12.56 -21.54
CA ALA A 6 7.49 12.30 -20.15
C ALA A 6 7.46 13.60 -19.33
N PHE A 7 7.89 14.71 -19.94
CA PHE A 7 7.79 16.03 -19.35
C PHE A 7 6.33 16.52 -19.28
N GLU A 8 5.52 16.37 -20.33
CA GLU A 8 4.09 16.69 -20.31
C GLU A 8 3.36 15.99 -19.16
N ARG A 9 3.57 14.68 -18.98
CA ARG A 9 3.01 13.94 -17.84
C ARG A 9 3.47 14.49 -16.49
N ALA A 10 4.75 14.85 -16.35
CA ALA A 10 5.27 15.43 -15.11
C ALA A 10 4.78 16.87 -14.86
N LEU A 11 4.40 17.61 -15.91
CA LEU A 11 3.83 18.95 -15.82
C LEU A 11 2.33 18.92 -15.46
N ASP A 12 1.57 17.96 -15.99
CA ASP A 12 0.15 17.77 -15.69
C ASP A 12 -0.11 17.46 -14.20
N ASP A 13 0.82 16.78 -13.53
CA ASP A 13 0.77 16.49 -12.10
C ASP A 13 1.05 17.73 -11.20
N HIS A 14 1.43 18.85 -11.81
CA HIS A 14 1.77 20.09 -11.11
C HIS A 14 0.99 21.29 -11.68
N LEU A 15 -0.15 21.59 -11.06
CA LEU A 15 -1.15 22.65 -11.32
C LEU A 15 -0.64 24.09 -11.66
N PHE A 16 0.67 24.36 -11.65
CA PHE A 16 1.26 25.69 -11.81
C PHE A 16 2.17 25.85 -13.03
N VAL A 17 2.30 24.86 -13.92
CA VAL A 17 3.18 25.00 -15.09
C VAL A 17 2.39 25.29 -16.36
N THR A 18 2.50 26.52 -16.84
CA THR A 18 2.15 26.87 -18.22
C THR A 18 3.39 26.79 -19.10
N SER A 19 3.53 25.71 -19.89
CA SER A 19 4.51 25.72 -20.98
C SER A 19 4.16 24.78 -22.12
N SER A 20 4.26 25.31 -23.34
CA SER A 20 4.32 24.57 -24.60
C SER A 20 5.69 23.89 -24.75
N ILE A 21 5.69 22.60 -25.08
CA ILE A 21 6.89 21.86 -25.49
C ILE A 21 6.96 21.90 -27.02
N SER A 22 7.94 22.60 -27.59
CA SER A 22 8.13 22.60 -29.05
C SER A 22 8.97 21.39 -29.47
N GLN A 23 8.36 20.44 -30.18
CA GLN A 23 9.14 19.51 -31.01
C GLN A 23 9.87 20.32 -32.08
N SER A 24 11.11 19.93 -32.40
CA SER A 24 12.18 20.67 -33.09
C SER A 24 11.88 21.30 -34.47
N GLY A 25 10.63 21.34 -34.93
CA GLY A 25 10.27 21.82 -36.27
C GLY A 25 10.16 23.34 -36.42
N ASN A 26 9.77 24.10 -35.37
CA ASN A 26 9.60 25.55 -35.50
C ASN A 26 9.56 26.28 -34.13
N LEU A 27 10.73 26.53 -33.52
CA LEU A 27 10.78 27.39 -32.32
C LEU A 27 10.43 28.84 -32.65
N ALA A 28 10.66 29.31 -33.88
CA ALA A 28 10.40 30.68 -34.30
C ALA A 28 8.91 31.07 -34.26
N SER A 29 7.98 30.11 -34.27
CA SER A 29 6.54 30.38 -34.11
C SER A 29 6.10 30.53 -32.65
N HIS A 30 7.01 30.31 -31.68
CA HIS A 30 6.70 30.33 -30.26
C HIS A 30 7.32 31.57 -29.60
N SER A 31 6.62 32.16 -28.64
CA SER A 31 7.12 33.29 -27.83
C SER A 31 6.62 33.18 -26.39
N ARG A 32 7.38 33.74 -25.45
CA ARG A 32 7.07 33.77 -24.01
C ARG A 32 6.98 32.38 -23.35
N CYS A 33 7.71 31.39 -23.85
CA CYS A 33 7.80 30.06 -23.25
C CYS A 33 8.44 30.13 -21.84
N GLY A 34 7.86 29.43 -20.87
CA GLY A 34 8.45 29.28 -19.54
C GLY A 34 9.60 28.28 -19.49
N ILE A 35 9.48 27.17 -20.23
CA ILE A 35 10.46 26.09 -20.32
C ILE A 35 10.56 25.67 -21.78
N VAL A 36 11.78 25.44 -22.27
CA VAL A 36 12.06 24.84 -23.59
C VAL A 36 12.93 23.60 -23.37
N VAL A 37 12.52 22.46 -23.92
CA VAL A 37 13.23 21.17 -23.75
C VAL A 37 13.80 20.69 -25.08
N LEU A 38 15.11 20.42 -25.14
CA LEU A 38 15.84 20.14 -26.39
C LEU A 38 16.89 19.03 -26.23
N ASP A 39 17.22 18.34 -27.32
CA ASP A 39 18.37 17.41 -27.37
C ASP A 39 19.60 18.17 -27.93
N GLU A 40 20.76 18.00 -27.29
CA GLU A 40 22.10 18.49 -27.69
C GLU A 40 22.20 20.01 -28.01
N ALA A 41 21.44 20.86 -27.31
CA ALA A 41 21.39 22.30 -27.57
C ALA A 41 22.74 22.99 -27.36
N SER A 42 23.60 22.46 -26.47
CA SER A 42 24.92 23.04 -26.22
C SER A 42 25.85 22.97 -27.43
N THR A 43 25.59 22.06 -28.38
CA THR A 43 26.40 21.86 -29.58
C THR A 43 25.84 22.55 -30.81
N ASN A 44 24.60 23.06 -30.74
CA ASN A 44 23.92 23.73 -31.84
C ASN A 44 23.58 25.19 -31.46
N PRO A 45 24.45 26.17 -31.80
CA PRO A 45 24.25 27.57 -31.42
C PRO A 45 22.99 28.20 -32.02
N VAL A 46 22.55 27.72 -33.19
CA VAL A 46 21.33 28.23 -33.85
C VAL A 46 20.11 27.82 -33.04
N ILE A 47 19.98 26.53 -32.73
CA ILE A 47 18.86 26.02 -31.92
C ILE A 47 18.87 26.63 -30.53
N LEU A 48 20.04 26.78 -29.90
CA LEU A 48 20.14 27.41 -28.59
C LEU A 48 19.69 28.87 -28.62
N ARG A 49 20.11 29.65 -29.62
CA ARG A 49 19.66 31.04 -29.77
C ARG A 49 18.15 31.11 -29.98
N ASP A 50 17.61 30.34 -30.91
CA ASP A 50 16.18 30.33 -31.21
C ASP A 50 15.35 29.90 -29.97
N ALA A 51 15.90 28.99 -29.14
CA ALA A 51 15.32 28.63 -27.85
C ALA A 51 15.29 29.79 -26.86
N LEU A 52 16.40 30.53 -26.75
CA LEU A 52 16.49 31.69 -25.87
C LEU A 52 15.58 32.85 -26.30
N ASP A 53 15.37 33.02 -27.62
CA ASP A 53 14.48 34.03 -28.17
C ASP A 53 12.99 33.67 -27.93
N ALA A 54 12.67 32.38 -27.86
CA ALA A 54 11.32 31.90 -27.53
C ALA A 54 10.97 32.04 -26.03
N LEU A 55 11.97 32.14 -25.14
CA LEU A 55 11.75 32.22 -23.69
C LEU A 55 11.18 33.56 -23.24
N ARG A 56 10.39 33.53 -22.16
CA ARG A 56 10.15 34.73 -21.32
C ARG A 56 11.39 35.06 -20.47
N ASN A 57 11.45 36.25 -19.89
CA ASN A 57 12.65 36.76 -19.19
C ASN A 57 13.17 35.85 -18.04
N ASP A 58 12.31 35.14 -17.33
CA ASP A 58 12.65 34.19 -16.26
C ASP A 58 12.63 32.71 -16.70
N GLY A 59 12.46 32.48 -18.01
CA GLY A 59 12.36 31.14 -18.58
C GLY A 59 13.69 30.37 -18.57
N VAL A 60 13.60 29.06 -18.78
CA VAL A 60 14.76 28.15 -18.75
C VAL A 60 14.78 27.21 -19.94
N VAL A 61 15.97 26.81 -20.37
CA VAL A 61 16.16 25.72 -21.33
C VAL A 61 16.62 24.48 -20.57
N VAL A 62 15.96 23.35 -20.78
CA VAL A 62 16.44 22.04 -20.35
C VAL A 62 16.99 21.35 -21.58
N THR A 63 18.25 20.95 -21.55
CA THR A 63 18.82 20.19 -22.66
C THR A 63 19.39 18.84 -22.23
N ARG A 64 19.07 17.80 -23.01
CA ARG A 64 19.66 16.47 -22.86
C ARG A 64 20.91 16.40 -23.73
N GLU A 65 22.04 16.30 -23.07
CA GLU A 65 23.36 16.18 -23.66
C GLU A 65 23.88 14.74 -23.53
N LYS A 66 24.89 14.39 -24.32
CA LYS A 66 25.58 13.09 -24.21
C LYS A 66 26.25 12.95 -22.84
N ALA A 67 26.45 11.71 -22.39
CA ALA A 67 27.17 11.41 -21.13
C ALA A 67 28.59 12.01 -21.06
N SER A 68 29.21 12.28 -22.22
CA SER A 68 30.52 12.94 -22.33
C SER A 68 30.48 14.45 -22.11
N PHE A 69 29.31 15.06 -21.88
CA PHE A 69 29.18 16.48 -21.66
C PHE A 69 30.05 16.97 -20.50
N ARG A 70 30.74 18.08 -20.74
CA ARG A 70 31.56 18.78 -19.74
C ARG A 70 31.07 20.21 -19.63
N THR A 71 30.99 20.69 -18.39
CA THR A 71 30.66 22.08 -18.11
C THR A 71 31.64 22.99 -18.83
N ARG A 72 31.14 23.81 -19.75
CA ARG A 72 31.89 24.81 -20.53
C ARG A 72 31.12 26.12 -20.52
N SER A 73 31.82 27.24 -20.67
CA SER A 73 31.17 28.52 -20.87
C SER A 73 30.35 28.48 -22.17
N LEU A 74 29.07 28.81 -22.09
CA LEU A 74 28.18 28.92 -23.24
C LEU A 74 27.83 30.40 -23.45
N PRO A 75 27.93 30.94 -24.67
CA PRO A 75 27.66 32.35 -24.92
C PRO A 75 26.21 32.71 -24.54
N GLY A 76 26.05 33.76 -23.73
CA GLY A 76 24.74 34.33 -23.40
C GLY A 76 23.86 33.53 -22.43
N VAL A 77 24.35 32.41 -21.89
CA VAL A 77 23.61 31.58 -20.92
C VAL A 77 24.47 31.14 -19.75
N ALA A 78 23.85 31.10 -18.58
CA ALA A 78 24.40 30.49 -17.38
C ALA A 78 23.91 29.04 -17.25
N ILE A 79 24.82 28.16 -16.80
CA ILE A 79 24.47 26.78 -16.43
C ILE A 79 23.98 26.79 -14.99
N VAL A 80 22.70 26.48 -14.79
CA VAL A 80 22.04 26.48 -13.47
C VAL A 80 22.20 25.12 -12.77
N SER A 81 22.12 24.03 -13.52
CA SER A 81 22.23 22.67 -12.96
C SER A 81 22.72 21.69 -14.02
N VAL A 82 23.50 20.69 -13.58
CA VAL A 82 23.98 19.58 -14.40
C VAL A 82 23.69 18.28 -13.66
N ILE A 83 22.82 17.46 -14.23
CA ILE A 83 22.41 16.18 -13.66
C ILE A 83 22.87 15.07 -14.61
N LYS A 84 23.82 14.25 -14.17
CA LYS A 84 24.26 13.09 -14.95
C LYS A 84 23.32 11.92 -14.70
N THR A 85 22.79 11.35 -15.77
CA THR A 85 22.12 10.04 -15.75
C THR A 85 23.11 8.98 -16.19
N GLY A 86 22.76 7.68 -16.06
CA GLY A 86 23.63 6.60 -16.51
C GLY A 86 23.95 6.63 -18.02
N SER A 87 23.07 7.24 -18.83
CA SER A 87 23.17 7.27 -20.29
C SER A 87 23.40 8.67 -20.88
N ASP A 88 23.01 9.73 -20.18
CA ASP A 88 22.93 11.10 -20.69
C ASP A 88 23.28 12.13 -19.61
N THR A 89 23.27 13.41 -19.95
CA THR A 89 23.41 14.51 -19.00
C THR A 89 22.32 15.53 -19.25
N LEU A 90 21.50 15.81 -18.24
CA LEU A 90 20.50 16.88 -18.30
C LEU A 90 21.14 18.18 -17.80
N VAL A 91 21.06 19.22 -18.62
CA VAL A 91 21.62 20.55 -18.33
C VAL A 91 20.49 21.56 -18.29
N LEU A 92 20.38 22.29 -17.19
CA LEU A 92 19.46 23.42 -17.05
C LEU A 92 20.21 24.71 -17.33
N LEU A 93 19.78 25.44 -18.35
CA LEU A 93 20.35 26.70 -18.80
C LEU A 93 19.37 27.84 -18.55
N LYS A 94 19.91 29.01 -18.24
CA LYS A 94 19.16 30.25 -18.10
C LYS A 94 19.90 31.37 -18.82
N LYS A 95 19.16 32.29 -19.45
CA LYS A 95 19.75 33.47 -20.08
C LYS A 95 20.52 34.29 -19.03
N HIS A 96 21.70 34.80 -19.38
CA HIS A 96 22.36 35.77 -18.51
C HIS A 96 21.46 37.00 -18.36
N ASP A 97 21.20 37.37 -17.10
CA ASP A 97 20.35 38.49 -16.76
C ASP A 97 21.17 39.44 -15.89
N HIS A 98 21.47 40.62 -16.42
CA HIS A 98 22.16 41.66 -15.66
C HIS A 98 21.16 42.28 -14.70
N ARG A 99 21.14 41.75 -13.48
CA ARG A 99 20.27 42.25 -12.41
C ARG A 99 21.00 43.27 -11.53
N PRO A 100 20.30 44.32 -11.06
CA PRO A 100 20.84 45.19 -10.04
C PRO A 100 21.08 44.40 -8.74
N THR A 101 22.04 44.85 -7.95
CA THR A 101 22.33 44.25 -6.64
C THR A 101 21.10 44.39 -5.73
N PRO A 102 20.49 43.29 -5.25
CA PRO A 102 19.27 43.36 -4.45
C PRO A 102 19.57 43.88 -3.04
N LYS A 103 18.56 44.45 -2.37
CA LYS A 103 18.63 44.77 -0.94
C LYS A 103 18.75 43.47 -0.15
N VAL A 104 19.80 43.31 0.66
CA VAL A 104 19.99 42.13 1.51
C VAL A 104 19.35 42.36 2.87
N ILE A 105 18.45 41.46 3.28
CA ILE A 105 17.73 41.52 4.55
C ILE A 105 18.10 40.28 5.37
N GLY A 106 18.72 40.47 6.54
CA GLY A 106 19.11 39.40 7.44
C GLY A 106 17.91 38.81 8.18
N VAL A 107 17.66 37.51 8.03
CA VAL A 107 16.59 36.78 8.70
C VAL A 107 17.11 36.19 10.00
N ASN A 108 16.45 36.53 11.10
CA ASN A 108 16.77 36.05 12.45
C ASN A 108 15.48 35.78 13.26
N ASN A 109 15.63 35.28 14.48
CA ASN A 109 14.51 34.91 15.36
C ASN A 109 13.81 36.09 16.07
N LYS A 110 14.28 37.33 15.88
CA LYS A 110 13.75 38.52 16.56
C LYS A 110 12.68 39.26 15.73
N LEU A 111 12.50 38.87 14.46
CA LEU A 111 11.40 39.27 13.55
C LEU A 111 11.34 40.76 13.14
N GLU A 112 12.25 41.62 13.58
CA GLU A 112 12.33 43.04 13.18
C GLU A 112 12.48 43.24 11.67
N TRP A 113 13.12 42.29 11.01
CA TRP A 113 13.37 42.30 9.57
C TRP A 113 12.08 42.17 8.74
N LEU A 114 10.95 41.74 9.34
CA LEU A 114 9.66 41.64 8.64
C LEU A 114 9.17 43.00 8.15
N THR A 115 9.40 44.06 8.91
CA THR A 115 9.00 45.42 8.52
C THR A 115 9.74 45.86 7.26
N GLU A 116 11.03 45.54 7.16
CA GLU A 116 11.82 45.83 5.95
C GLU A 116 11.32 45.05 4.73
N VAL A 117 10.90 43.79 4.93
CA VAL A 117 10.31 42.97 3.85
C VAL A 117 8.98 43.55 3.38
N GLN A 118 8.13 44.02 4.31
CA GLN A 118 6.86 44.66 3.97
C GLN A 118 7.07 45.93 3.14
N GLU A 119 8.07 46.75 3.47
CA GLU A 119 8.43 47.95 2.71
C GLU A 119 8.89 47.62 1.28
N VAL A 120 9.80 46.64 1.14
CA VAL A 120 10.29 46.18 -0.16
C VAL A 120 9.14 45.69 -1.03
N VAL A 121 8.26 44.85 -0.47
CA VAL A 121 7.11 44.29 -1.20
C VAL A 121 6.15 45.40 -1.63
N LYS A 122 5.89 46.39 -0.76
CA LYS A 122 5.04 47.54 -1.06
C LYS A 122 5.61 48.43 -2.17
N ASN A 123 6.92 48.61 -2.20
CA ASN A 123 7.62 49.43 -3.19
C ASN A 123 7.91 48.67 -4.51
N GLY A 124 7.70 47.34 -4.54
CA GLY A 124 8.04 46.50 -5.70
C GLY A 124 9.54 46.32 -5.92
N GLU A 125 10.34 46.46 -4.87
CA GLU A 125 11.81 46.34 -4.91
C GLU A 125 12.26 44.87 -4.91
N GLU A 126 13.46 44.58 -5.44
CA GLU A 126 14.09 43.27 -5.27
C GLU A 126 14.81 43.18 -3.91
N ALA A 127 14.53 42.11 -3.15
CA ALA A 127 15.28 41.78 -1.95
C ALA A 127 15.72 40.33 -1.85
N LEU A 128 16.83 40.14 -1.14
CA LEU A 128 17.44 38.87 -0.83
C LEU A 128 17.35 38.62 0.67
N LEU A 129 16.48 37.69 1.06
CA LEU A 129 16.36 37.24 2.44
C LEU A 129 17.53 36.29 2.76
N LEU A 130 18.39 36.69 3.68
CA LEU A 130 19.59 35.93 4.06
C LEU A 130 19.37 35.27 5.42
N ALA A 131 19.24 33.95 5.44
CA ALA A 131 19.33 33.15 6.65
C ALA A 131 20.73 32.54 6.74
N GLN A 132 21.48 32.88 7.79
CA GLN A 132 22.82 32.36 8.04
C GLN A 132 23.03 32.08 9.53
N ASN A 133 23.78 31.04 9.87
CA ASN A 133 23.99 30.57 11.24
C ASN A 133 22.67 30.25 12.00
N GLU A 134 21.58 29.98 11.27
CA GLU A 134 20.25 29.68 11.80
C GLU A 134 19.75 28.35 11.22
N PRO A 135 20.26 27.19 11.69
CA PRO A 135 20.01 25.89 11.06
C PRO A 135 18.54 25.44 11.13
N LEU A 136 17.77 25.99 12.07
CA LEU A 136 16.34 25.74 12.25
C LEU A 136 15.45 26.77 11.52
N SER A 137 16.04 27.62 10.69
CA SER A 137 15.28 28.64 9.96
C SER A 137 14.27 28.01 9.01
N GLY A 138 12.99 28.36 9.19
CA GLY A 138 11.90 28.01 8.28
C GLY A 138 11.87 28.83 6.98
N ILE A 139 12.96 29.52 6.62
CA ILE A 139 13.00 30.49 5.52
C ILE A 139 12.56 29.90 4.18
N LEU A 140 12.82 28.62 3.93
CA LEU A 140 12.39 27.94 2.71
C LEU A 140 10.87 27.81 2.62
N GLY A 141 10.20 27.52 3.73
CA GLY A 141 8.74 27.51 3.79
C GLY A 141 8.18 28.92 3.62
N LEU A 142 8.78 29.88 4.31
CA LEU A 142 8.33 31.27 4.26
C LEU A 142 8.47 31.90 2.87
N ILE A 143 9.62 31.75 2.21
CA ILE A 143 9.84 32.33 0.87
C ILE A 143 8.87 31.72 -0.17
N ASN A 144 8.51 30.45 -0.01
CA ASN A 144 7.51 29.80 -0.86
C ASN A 144 6.12 30.41 -0.69
N CYS A 145 5.76 30.83 0.53
CA CYS A 145 4.51 31.56 0.79
C CYS A 145 4.58 32.99 0.25
N LEU A 146 5.59 33.76 0.66
CA LEU A 146 5.70 35.19 0.32
C LEU A 146 5.74 35.43 -1.18
N ARG A 147 6.41 34.57 -1.96
CA ARG A 147 6.48 34.73 -3.42
C ARG A 147 5.15 34.54 -4.14
N ARG A 148 4.13 33.97 -3.48
CA ARG A 148 2.77 33.82 -4.01
C ARG A 148 1.87 35.00 -3.65
N GLU A 149 2.32 35.86 -2.76
CA GLU A 149 1.60 37.09 -2.39
C GLU A 149 1.84 38.21 -3.43
N PRO A 150 0.89 39.15 -3.57
CA PRO A 150 1.07 40.32 -4.43
C PRO A 150 2.35 41.10 -4.08
N GLY A 151 3.18 41.37 -5.09
CA GLY A 151 4.47 42.06 -4.91
C GLY A 151 5.63 41.18 -4.41
N GLY A 152 5.35 39.95 -3.95
CA GLY A 152 6.36 39.05 -3.38
C GLY A 152 7.23 38.31 -4.41
N ALA A 153 6.87 38.35 -5.70
CA ALA A 153 7.59 37.63 -6.76
C ALA A 153 9.08 38.02 -6.88
N GLN A 154 9.43 39.24 -6.46
CA GLN A 154 10.79 39.79 -6.46
C GLN A 154 11.65 39.32 -5.29
N LEU A 155 11.06 38.66 -4.29
CA LEU A 155 11.78 38.15 -3.13
C LEU A 155 12.56 36.89 -3.50
N ARG A 156 13.83 36.86 -3.10
CA ARG A 156 14.72 35.70 -3.21
C ARG A 156 15.25 35.32 -1.84
N CYS A 157 15.74 34.10 -1.69
CA CYS A 157 16.33 33.61 -0.47
C CYS A 157 17.74 33.07 -0.70
N VAL A 158 18.63 33.35 0.25
CA VAL A 158 19.88 32.64 0.49
C VAL A 158 19.82 32.01 1.87
N PHE A 159 20.00 30.70 1.93
CA PHE A 159 20.09 29.95 3.17
C PHE A 159 21.48 29.31 3.29
N ILE A 160 22.31 29.84 4.18
CA ILE A 160 23.66 29.33 4.46
C ILE A 160 23.58 28.40 5.66
N MET A 161 23.74 27.10 5.39
CA MET A 161 23.74 26.06 6.43
C MET A 161 25.14 25.83 7.03
N ASP A 162 26.18 26.28 6.34
CA ASP A 162 27.57 26.08 6.75
C ASP A 162 27.95 27.07 7.86
N GLN A 163 28.27 26.53 9.04
CA GLN A 163 28.65 27.34 10.20
C GLN A 163 29.89 28.18 9.92
N GLY A 164 29.86 29.45 10.33
CA GLY A 164 31.00 30.37 10.16
C GLY A 164 31.20 30.89 8.72
N THR A 165 30.36 30.46 7.78
CA THR A 165 30.35 31.01 6.42
C THR A 165 29.53 32.30 6.39
N GLN A 166 30.13 33.37 5.89
CA GLN A 166 29.48 34.66 5.68
C GLN A 166 29.27 34.88 4.19
N LEU A 167 28.23 35.63 3.82
CA LEU A 167 28.05 36.10 2.45
C LEU A 167 29.27 36.96 2.04
N ARG A 168 30.14 36.45 1.17
CA ARG A 168 31.36 37.13 0.68
C ARG A 168 31.20 37.51 -0.79
N SER A 169 32.06 38.41 -1.28
CA SER A 169 32.17 38.87 -2.69
C SER A 169 32.55 37.78 -3.72
N GLY A 170 32.37 36.50 -3.38
CA GLY A 170 32.57 35.35 -4.27
C GLY A 170 31.27 34.57 -4.53
N PHE A 171 30.14 35.06 -4.03
CA PHE A 171 28.81 34.47 -4.28
C PHE A 171 28.06 35.17 -5.42
N ASP A 172 28.69 36.16 -6.07
CA ASP A 172 28.11 36.91 -7.17
C ASP A 172 27.72 36.00 -8.33
N ASP A 173 28.54 34.99 -8.65
CA ASP A 173 28.23 34.01 -9.71
C ASP A 173 26.92 33.27 -9.45
N GLN A 174 26.68 32.85 -8.19
CA GLN A 174 25.44 32.18 -7.80
C GLN A 174 24.26 33.15 -7.82
N LEU A 175 24.43 34.37 -7.32
CA LEU A 175 23.36 35.36 -7.25
C LEU A 175 22.95 35.89 -8.64
N GLN A 176 23.90 35.92 -9.58
CA GLN A 176 23.68 36.25 -10.99
C GLN A 176 22.82 35.20 -11.73
N LEU A 177 22.73 33.96 -11.23
CA LEU A 177 21.76 32.98 -11.76
C LEU A 177 20.31 33.43 -11.56
N GLY A 178 20.06 34.39 -10.66
CA GLY A 178 18.72 34.93 -10.42
C GLY A 178 17.75 33.86 -9.92
N LEU A 179 18.23 32.90 -9.14
CA LEU A 179 17.39 31.85 -8.56
C LEU A 179 16.64 32.38 -7.34
N SER A 180 15.38 31.97 -7.23
CA SER A 180 14.47 32.30 -6.14
C SER A 180 14.94 31.78 -4.79
N ILE A 181 15.58 30.61 -4.79
CA ILE A 181 16.01 29.88 -3.60
C ILE A 181 17.44 29.43 -3.87
N ASN A 182 18.34 29.76 -2.95
CA ASN A 182 19.75 29.39 -3.00
C ASN A 182 20.11 28.81 -1.63
N VAL A 183 20.56 27.57 -1.59
CA VAL A 183 20.97 26.92 -0.34
C VAL A 183 22.44 26.55 -0.46
N LEU A 184 23.26 26.99 0.48
CA LEU A 184 24.66 26.60 0.60
C LEU A 184 24.81 25.57 1.72
N LYS A 185 25.25 24.36 1.37
CA LYS A 185 25.50 23.28 2.32
C LYS A 185 26.74 22.50 1.90
N ASN A 186 27.67 22.31 2.83
CA ASN A 186 28.96 21.68 2.65
C ASN A 186 29.76 22.28 1.48
N GLY A 187 29.74 23.60 1.33
CA GLY A 187 30.40 24.32 0.24
C GLY A 187 29.75 24.17 -1.14
N VAL A 188 28.58 23.53 -1.23
CA VAL A 188 27.86 23.28 -2.48
C VAL A 188 26.55 24.06 -2.51
N TRP A 189 26.32 24.79 -3.60
CA TRP A 189 25.05 25.47 -3.86
C TRP A 189 24.01 24.50 -4.40
N GLY A 190 22.77 24.66 -3.94
CA GLY A 190 21.66 23.83 -4.37
C GLY A 190 20.30 24.35 -3.94
N THR A 191 19.30 23.47 -4.04
CA THR A 191 17.91 23.71 -3.66
C THR A 191 17.31 22.45 -3.07
N TYR A 192 16.27 22.58 -2.24
CA TYR A 192 15.45 21.44 -1.84
C TYR A 192 14.48 21.07 -2.96
N ARG A 193 14.40 19.78 -3.28
CA ARG A 193 13.52 19.24 -4.32
C ARG A 193 12.73 18.07 -3.76
N HIS A 194 11.48 17.96 -4.18
CA HIS A 194 10.65 16.81 -3.90
C HIS A 194 10.95 15.75 -4.96
N LEU A 195 11.29 14.55 -4.50
CA LEU A 195 11.46 13.38 -5.35
C LEU A 195 10.30 12.43 -5.07
N LEU A 196 9.84 11.72 -6.10
CA LEU A 196 8.87 10.64 -5.91
C LEU A 196 9.53 9.56 -5.06
N PHE A 197 8.88 9.24 -3.95
CA PHE A 197 9.29 8.12 -3.11
C PHE A 197 8.70 6.86 -3.70
N GLU A 198 9.55 5.96 -4.19
CA GLU A 198 9.12 4.63 -4.63
C GLU A 198 8.70 3.82 -3.40
N GLN A 199 7.40 3.85 -3.07
CA GLN A 199 6.83 2.92 -2.09
C GLN A 199 6.71 1.55 -2.73
N GLY A 200 7.54 0.60 -2.30
CA GLY A 200 7.41 -0.77 -2.74
C GLY A 200 8.69 -1.56 -2.53
N GLY A 201 8.52 -2.85 -2.29
CA GLY A 201 9.60 -3.80 -2.11
C GLY A 201 9.11 -5.06 -1.41
N THR A 202 9.76 -6.18 -1.68
CA THR A 202 9.58 -7.38 -0.88
C THR A 202 10.41 -7.24 0.39
N VAL A 203 9.80 -7.55 1.53
CA VAL A 203 10.50 -7.59 2.83
C VAL A 203 10.54 -9.03 3.32
N VAL A 204 11.65 -9.43 3.93
CA VAL A 204 11.76 -10.73 4.58
C VAL A 204 11.35 -10.58 6.03
N ARG A 205 10.29 -11.29 6.42
CA ARG A 205 9.74 -11.27 7.77
C ARG A 205 9.34 -12.66 8.22
N GLN A 206 9.41 -12.86 9.54
CA GLN A 206 9.03 -14.13 10.17
C GLN A 206 7.51 -14.31 10.13
N HIS A 207 6.76 -13.25 10.43
CA HIS A 207 5.32 -13.25 10.35
C HIS A 207 4.87 -12.54 9.07
N ILE A 208 4.22 -13.32 8.21
CA ILE A 208 3.48 -12.83 7.07
C ILE A 208 2.07 -13.37 7.17
N LEU A 209 1.11 -12.57 6.72
CA LEU A 209 -0.30 -12.91 6.73
C LEU A 209 -0.91 -12.67 5.36
N GLY A 210 -1.84 -13.55 4.98
CA GLY A 210 -2.55 -13.44 3.72
C GLY A 210 -3.62 -12.37 3.82
N GLU A 211 -3.66 -11.47 2.84
CA GLU A 211 -4.65 -10.43 2.71
C GLU A 211 -5.32 -10.51 1.32
N LEU A 212 -6.63 -10.29 1.28
CA LEU A 212 -7.37 -10.08 0.04
C LEU A 212 -7.60 -8.57 -0.13
N SER A 213 -7.53 -8.09 -1.37
CA SER A 213 -7.94 -6.74 -1.71
C SER A 213 -9.40 -6.48 -1.28
N LYS A 214 -9.77 -5.20 -1.16
CA LYS A 214 -11.13 -4.80 -0.75
C LYS A 214 -12.21 -5.36 -1.68
N ASP A 215 -11.93 -5.46 -2.98
CA ASP A 215 -12.77 -6.07 -4.00
C ASP A 215 -12.61 -7.60 -4.11
N ARG A 216 -11.69 -8.18 -3.31
CA ARG A 216 -11.36 -9.61 -3.21
C ARG A 216 -10.88 -10.23 -4.53
N THR A 217 -10.32 -9.42 -5.42
CA THR A 217 -9.82 -9.86 -6.73
C THR A 217 -8.34 -10.21 -6.70
N SER A 218 -7.57 -9.65 -5.76
CA SER A 218 -6.15 -9.96 -5.59
C SER A 218 -5.85 -10.45 -4.18
N PHE A 219 -4.91 -11.39 -4.11
CA PHE A 219 -4.36 -11.94 -2.87
C PHE A 219 -2.88 -11.55 -2.79
N GLN A 220 -2.45 -11.13 -1.61
CA GLN A 220 -1.06 -10.80 -1.33
C GLN A 220 -0.65 -11.24 0.07
N TRP A 221 0.64 -11.53 0.23
CA TRP A 221 1.25 -11.67 1.54
C TRP A 221 1.70 -10.30 2.02
N VAL A 222 1.27 -9.93 3.22
CA VAL A 222 1.68 -8.68 3.88
C VAL A 222 2.44 -8.98 5.16
N GLU A 223 3.29 -8.04 5.56
CA GLU A 223 4.01 -8.10 6.84
C GLU A 223 3.02 -8.15 8.00
N GLY A 224 3.22 -9.13 8.88
CA GLY A 224 2.45 -9.27 10.11
C GLY A 224 3.14 -8.67 11.32
N PRO A 225 2.39 -8.30 12.37
CA PRO A 225 2.93 -7.60 13.54
C PRO A 225 3.74 -8.49 14.48
N LEU A 226 3.44 -9.79 14.49
CA LEU A 226 4.06 -10.76 15.41
C LEU A 226 5.52 -11.14 15.07
N THR A 227 6.30 -11.46 16.09
CA THR A 227 7.56 -12.21 16.01
C THR A 227 7.53 -13.39 16.99
N ALA A 228 8.38 -14.41 16.80
CA ALA A 228 8.42 -15.53 17.75
C ALA A 228 8.95 -15.15 19.14
N GLN A 229 9.55 -13.96 19.29
CA GLN A 229 10.05 -13.44 20.56
C GLN A 229 9.06 -12.49 21.25
N ASP A 230 7.93 -12.18 20.60
CA ASP A 230 6.96 -11.27 21.19
C ASP A 230 6.39 -11.82 22.49
N PRO A 231 6.12 -10.96 23.48
CA PRO A 231 5.49 -11.37 24.71
C PRO A 231 4.10 -11.94 24.39
N VAL A 232 3.89 -13.18 24.79
CA VAL A 232 2.62 -13.89 24.61
C VAL A 232 1.69 -13.54 25.77
N GLU A 233 0.46 -13.13 25.47
CA GLU A 233 -0.53 -12.81 26.51
C GLU A 233 -0.78 -14.04 27.40
N PRO A 234 -1.03 -13.87 28.71
CA PRO A 234 -1.36 -14.99 29.59
C PRO A 234 -2.52 -15.82 29.03
N GLY A 235 -2.32 -17.14 28.91
CA GLY A 235 -3.33 -18.06 28.37
C GLY A 235 -3.27 -18.25 26.85
N THR A 236 -2.40 -17.52 26.13
CA THR A 236 -2.15 -17.72 24.70
C THR A 236 -0.81 -18.42 24.45
N VAL A 237 -0.63 -18.95 23.24
CA VAL A 237 0.57 -19.66 22.78
C VAL A 237 0.87 -19.22 21.35
N ALA A 238 2.10 -18.78 21.10
CA ALA A 238 2.57 -18.49 19.74
C ALA A 238 2.82 -19.80 18.98
N VAL A 239 2.11 -20.03 17.88
CA VAL A 239 2.22 -21.25 17.07
C VAL A 239 2.70 -20.93 15.67
N GLN A 240 3.77 -21.60 15.25
CA GLN A 240 4.22 -21.56 13.87
C GLN A 240 3.27 -22.38 13.00
N VAL A 241 2.53 -21.70 12.13
CA VAL A 241 1.55 -22.32 11.24
C VAL A 241 2.28 -23.08 10.14
N HIS A 242 1.89 -24.33 9.94
CA HIS A 242 2.36 -25.17 8.83
C HIS A 242 1.26 -25.34 7.78
N CYS A 243 0.01 -25.51 8.21
CA CYS A 243 -1.15 -25.54 7.33
C CYS A 243 -2.27 -24.68 7.92
N ALA A 244 -2.94 -23.91 7.07
CA ALA A 244 -4.10 -23.11 7.42
C ALA A 244 -5.26 -23.47 6.49
N ALA A 245 -6.44 -23.70 7.04
CA ALA A 245 -7.61 -23.98 6.21
C ALA A 245 -8.35 -22.69 5.86
N VAL A 246 -8.85 -22.64 4.62
CA VAL A 246 -9.67 -21.53 4.14
C VAL A 246 -11.14 -21.87 4.35
N ASN A 247 -11.78 -21.17 5.28
CA ASN A 247 -13.17 -21.39 5.62
C ASN A 247 -14.09 -20.34 4.98
N PHE A 248 -15.31 -20.76 4.66
CA PHE A 248 -16.37 -19.84 4.25
C PHE A 248 -16.88 -19.07 5.46
N THR A 249 -16.26 -17.93 5.77
CA THR A 249 -16.83 -17.00 6.74
C THR A 249 -18.08 -16.35 6.12
N PRO A 250 -19.26 -16.43 6.75
CA PRO A 250 -20.43 -15.69 6.27
C PRO A 250 -20.06 -14.20 6.20
N ARG A 251 -20.31 -13.58 5.05
CA ARG A 251 -20.06 -12.15 4.80
C ARG A 251 -20.53 -11.34 6.01
N GLY A 252 -19.62 -10.60 6.67
CA GLY A 252 -20.03 -9.52 7.57
C GLY A 252 -19.33 -9.33 8.92
N SER A 253 -18.19 -9.93 9.22
CA SER A 253 -17.33 -9.39 10.31
C SER A 253 -16.41 -8.30 9.77
N SER A 254 -16.96 -7.29 9.09
CA SER A 254 -16.21 -6.09 8.73
C SER A 254 -16.06 -5.19 9.97
N THR A 255 -15.36 -5.67 11.01
CA THR A 255 -14.73 -4.74 11.94
C THR A 255 -13.52 -4.18 11.20
N ARG A 256 -13.62 -2.93 10.76
CA ARG A 256 -12.69 -2.20 9.88
C ARG A 256 -11.22 -2.10 10.36
N ASP A 257 -10.84 -2.79 11.42
CA ASP A 257 -9.59 -2.58 12.17
C ASP A 257 -8.72 -3.83 12.38
N ARG A 258 -9.01 -4.98 11.74
CA ARG A 258 -8.15 -6.18 11.91
C ARG A 258 -7.36 -6.50 10.65
N LEU A 259 -6.05 -6.70 10.85
CA LEU A 259 -5.01 -6.86 9.83
C LEU A 259 -5.18 -8.07 8.89
N SER A 260 -6.08 -9.02 9.14
CA SER A 260 -6.58 -9.98 8.14
C SER A 260 -7.72 -10.79 8.72
N ASP A 261 -8.77 -11.00 7.93
CA ASP A 261 -9.92 -11.83 8.29
C ASP A 261 -9.83 -13.26 7.73
N LEU A 262 -8.66 -13.67 7.20
CA LEU A 262 -8.53 -14.95 6.49
C LEU A 262 -8.02 -16.06 7.39
N GLY A 263 -8.73 -17.19 7.32
CA GLY A 263 -8.40 -18.41 8.05
C GLY A 263 -8.85 -18.35 9.51
N ASN A 264 -9.52 -19.41 9.95
CA ASN A 264 -9.98 -19.56 11.33
C ASN A 264 -9.40 -20.80 12.02
N GLU A 265 -8.74 -21.67 11.27
CA GLU A 265 -8.15 -22.89 11.82
C GLU A 265 -6.83 -23.19 11.13
N PHE A 266 -5.96 -23.87 11.88
CA PHE A 266 -4.61 -24.17 11.47
C PHE A 266 -4.10 -25.43 12.15
N SER A 267 -2.97 -25.91 11.66
CA SER A 267 -2.11 -26.85 12.34
C SER A 267 -0.65 -26.41 12.22
N GLY A 268 0.16 -26.76 13.21
CA GLY A 268 1.52 -26.24 13.31
C GLY A 268 2.28 -26.73 14.52
N ARG A 269 3.30 -25.96 14.92
CA ARG A 269 4.17 -26.27 16.05
C ARG A 269 4.20 -25.15 17.08
N ASP A 270 4.00 -25.52 18.33
CA ASP A 270 4.18 -24.60 19.45
C ASP A 270 5.67 -24.33 19.75
N PRO A 271 6.02 -23.41 20.67
CA PRO A 271 7.43 -23.08 20.95
C PRO A 271 8.21 -24.23 21.60
N LYS A 272 7.52 -25.24 22.12
CA LYS A 272 8.12 -26.47 22.67
C LYS A 272 8.31 -27.55 21.59
N GLY A 273 7.96 -27.26 20.33
CA GLY A 273 8.05 -28.16 19.19
C GLY A 273 6.90 -29.16 19.08
N ARG A 274 5.90 -29.10 19.97
CA ARG A 274 4.74 -30.01 19.96
C ARG A 274 3.88 -29.73 18.74
N ARG A 275 3.36 -30.80 18.15
CA ARG A 275 2.45 -30.74 17.00
C ARG A 275 1.06 -30.40 17.52
N VAL A 276 0.48 -29.32 17.03
CA VAL A 276 -0.81 -28.81 17.50
C VAL A 276 -1.72 -28.45 16.33
N MET A 277 -3.02 -28.46 16.59
CA MET A 277 -4.07 -27.92 15.73
C MET A 277 -4.98 -27.02 16.57
N GLY A 278 -5.60 -26.01 15.95
CA GLY A 278 -6.36 -25.03 16.71
C GLY A 278 -7.28 -24.15 15.89
N ILE A 279 -8.06 -23.35 16.62
CA ILE A 279 -8.97 -22.34 16.08
C ILE A 279 -8.53 -20.97 16.57
N VAL A 280 -8.54 -19.98 15.67
CA VAL A 280 -8.39 -18.56 15.99
C VAL A 280 -9.56 -17.76 15.38
N PRO A 281 -9.94 -16.62 15.98
CA PRO A 281 -11.00 -15.78 15.46
C PRO A 281 -10.76 -15.32 14.02
N ASN A 282 -9.50 -15.08 13.63
CA ASN A 282 -9.05 -14.73 12.29
C ASN A 282 -7.52 -14.84 12.19
N GLY A 283 -6.98 -14.65 10.99
CA GLY A 283 -5.53 -14.56 10.75
C GLY A 283 -4.81 -15.90 10.76
N ALA A 284 -5.53 -17.02 10.72
CA ALA A 284 -4.91 -18.34 10.65
C ALA A 284 -4.12 -18.54 9.34
N LEU A 285 -4.51 -17.84 8.27
CA LEU A 285 -3.78 -17.81 7.01
C LEU A 285 -2.54 -16.90 7.13
N SER A 286 -1.59 -17.34 7.95
CA SER A 286 -0.35 -16.66 8.27
C SER A 286 0.77 -17.67 8.56
N THR A 287 2.00 -17.22 8.79
CA THR A 287 3.10 -18.07 9.24
C THR A 287 3.18 -18.23 10.76
N LEU A 288 2.51 -17.36 11.52
CA LEU A 288 2.55 -17.33 12.98
C LEU A 288 1.19 -16.86 13.52
N VAL A 289 0.66 -17.56 14.50
CA VAL A 289 -0.58 -17.16 15.19
C VAL A 289 -0.36 -17.10 16.70
N SER A 290 -1.02 -16.16 17.35
CA SER A 290 -1.23 -16.23 18.81
C SER A 290 -2.56 -16.92 19.06
N ALA A 291 -2.51 -18.13 19.59
CA ALA A 291 -3.69 -18.97 19.79
C ALA A 291 -4.01 -19.13 21.28
N ASP A 292 -5.29 -19.06 21.63
CA ASP A 292 -5.76 -19.37 22.99
C ASP A 292 -5.46 -20.85 23.31
N SER A 293 -4.83 -21.10 24.44
CA SER A 293 -4.52 -22.46 24.90
C SER A 293 -5.75 -23.35 25.08
N LEU A 294 -6.94 -22.78 25.29
CA LEU A 294 -8.21 -23.50 25.37
C LEU A 294 -8.74 -23.96 24.01
N LEU A 295 -8.26 -23.36 22.91
CA LEU A 295 -8.62 -23.67 21.53
C LEU A 295 -7.45 -24.32 20.77
N LEU A 296 -6.54 -24.94 21.52
CA LEU A 296 -5.42 -25.73 21.01
C LEU A 296 -5.56 -27.19 21.44
N TRP A 297 -5.35 -28.09 20.48
CA TRP A 297 -5.32 -29.52 20.70
C TRP A 297 -4.02 -30.11 20.16
N GLU A 298 -3.55 -31.17 20.80
CA GLU A 298 -2.41 -31.93 20.29
C GLU A 298 -2.80 -32.64 19.00
N LEU A 299 -1.94 -32.54 17.98
CA LEU A 299 -2.13 -33.20 16.70
C LEU A 299 -1.54 -34.62 16.80
N PRO A 300 -2.34 -35.70 16.63
CA PRO A 300 -1.83 -37.06 16.72
C PRO A 300 -0.68 -37.33 15.76
N ASP A 301 0.31 -38.13 16.19
CA ASP A 301 1.51 -38.45 15.40
C ASP A 301 1.20 -39.10 14.04
N ALA A 302 0.11 -39.86 13.97
CA ALA A 302 -0.33 -40.52 12.74
C ALA A 302 -0.94 -39.56 11.70
N TRP A 303 -1.31 -38.34 12.10
CA TRP A 303 -1.95 -37.37 11.20
C TRP A 303 -0.91 -36.42 10.64
N SER A 304 -1.03 -36.05 9.37
CA SER A 304 -0.32 -34.93 8.76
C SER A 304 -0.82 -33.58 9.29
N PHE A 305 -0.06 -32.51 9.01
CA PHE A 305 -0.53 -31.15 9.29
C PHE A 305 -1.75 -30.80 8.43
N GLU A 306 -1.82 -31.26 7.18
CA GLU A 306 -2.97 -31.02 6.30
C GLU A 306 -4.25 -31.65 6.87
N GLU A 307 -4.18 -32.91 7.31
CA GLU A 307 -5.30 -33.56 8.01
C GLU A 307 -5.65 -32.82 9.30
N GLY A 308 -4.64 -32.43 10.09
CA GLY A 308 -4.83 -31.66 11.32
C GLY A 308 -5.52 -30.32 11.12
N ALA A 309 -5.27 -29.62 10.02
CA ALA A 309 -5.91 -28.33 9.73
C ALA A 309 -7.38 -28.47 9.30
N SER A 310 -7.84 -29.68 8.97
CA SER A 310 -9.22 -29.91 8.48
C SER A 310 -10.24 -30.23 9.59
N VAL A 311 -9.77 -30.41 10.83
CA VAL A 311 -10.55 -30.97 11.94
C VAL A 311 -11.13 -29.91 12.89
N PRO A 312 -10.36 -28.93 13.40
CA PRO A 312 -10.75 -28.14 14.56
C PRO A 312 -12.11 -27.46 14.42
N LEU A 313 -12.30 -26.62 13.39
CA LEU A 313 -13.52 -25.85 13.22
C LEU A 313 -14.70 -26.75 12.86
N ALA A 314 -14.49 -27.72 11.97
CA ALA A 314 -15.54 -28.64 11.52
C ALA A 314 -16.14 -29.42 12.70
N TYR A 315 -15.29 -30.02 13.53
CA TYR A 315 -15.72 -30.80 14.69
C TYR A 315 -16.19 -29.93 15.86
N ALA A 316 -15.59 -28.76 16.08
CA ALA A 316 -16.09 -27.83 17.10
C ALA A 316 -17.54 -27.41 16.81
N MET A 317 -17.84 -27.04 15.55
CA MET A 317 -19.20 -26.68 15.13
C MET A 317 -20.16 -27.87 15.21
N ALA A 318 -19.72 -29.06 14.80
CA ALA A 318 -20.53 -30.27 14.85
C ALA A 318 -20.82 -30.71 16.31
N LEU A 319 -19.83 -30.66 17.20
CA LEU A 319 -20.01 -30.94 18.63
C LEU A 319 -20.97 -29.94 19.27
N TYR A 320 -20.82 -28.66 18.96
CA TYR A 320 -21.72 -27.63 19.46
C TYR A 320 -23.17 -27.87 18.97
N GLY A 321 -23.37 -28.17 17.69
CA GLY A 321 -24.71 -28.42 17.13
C GLY A 321 -25.33 -29.75 17.58
N VAL A 322 -24.65 -30.87 17.38
CA VAL A 322 -25.18 -32.23 17.62
C VAL A 322 -25.23 -32.55 19.11
N VAL A 323 -24.19 -32.20 19.86
CA VAL A 323 -24.04 -32.65 21.26
C VAL A 323 -24.55 -31.59 22.22
N HIS A 324 -24.09 -30.35 22.09
CA HIS A 324 -24.43 -29.32 23.07
C HIS A 324 -25.87 -28.78 22.91
N LEU A 325 -26.25 -28.41 21.68
CA LEU A 325 -27.57 -27.84 21.40
C LEU A 325 -28.64 -28.94 21.26
N ALA A 326 -28.44 -29.88 20.32
CA ALA A 326 -29.44 -30.89 20.01
C ALA A 326 -29.48 -32.04 21.03
N LYS A 327 -28.40 -32.26 21.80
CA LYS A 327 -28.27 -33.36 22.77
C LYS A 327 -28.66 -34.70 22.17
N ALA A 328 -28.17 -34.94 20.95
CA ALA A 328 -28.57 -36.07 20.13
C ALA A 328 -28.37 -37.40 20.88
N SER A 329 -29.38 -38.25 20.77
CA SER A 329 -29.46 -39.51 21.46
C SER A 329 -29.83 -40.65 20.51
N ARG A 330 -29.64 -41.88 20.99
CA ARG A 330 -29.84 -43.08 20.20
C ARG A 330 -31.27 -43.19 19.70
N GLY A 331 -31.43 -43.42 18.40
CA GLY A 331 -32.72 -43.63 17.74
C GLY A 331 -33.45 -42.35 17.34
N GLU A 332 -32.95 -41.16 17.70
CA GLU A 332 -33.47 -39.90 17.16
C GLU A 332 -33.11 -39.75 15.69
N ARG A 333 -34.01 -39.12 14.93
CA ARG A 333 -33.84 -38.82 13.52
C ARG A 333 -33.26 -37.43 13.37
N ILE A 334 -32.17 -37.31 12.63
CA ILE A 334 -31.45 -36.06 12.42
C ILE A 334 -31.32 -35.73 10.94
N LEU A 335 -31.63 -34.49 10.58
CA LEU A 335 -31.40 -33.95 9.24
C LEU A 335 -30.13 -33.09 9.23
N ILE A 336 -29.14 -33.49 8.44
CA ILE A 336 -27.86 -32.78 8.28
C ILE A 336 -27.80 -32.19 6.88
N HIS A 337 -28.01 -30.88 6.76
CA HIS A 337 -27.83 -30.19 5.48
C HIS A 337 -26.37 -30.15 5.03
N SER A 338 -26.18 -30.18 3.71
CA SER A 338 -24.87 -30.13 3.05
C SER A 338 -23.92 -31.19 3.59
N GLY A 339 -24.35 -32.46 3.53
CA GLY A 339 -23.64 -33.59 4.12
C GLY A 339 -22.19 -33.70 3.65
N ALA A 340 -21.92 -33.37 2.38
CA ALA A 340 -20.58 -33.41 1.78
C ALA A 340 -19.65 -32.24 2.17
N SER A 341 -20.10 -31.29 3.00
CA SER A 341 -19.28 -30.20 3.53
C SER A 341 -18.40 -30.67 4.70
N GLN A 342 -17.37 -29.90 5.08
CA GLN A 342 -16.52 -30.25 6.23
C GLN A 342 -17.32 -30.41 7.54
N ILE A 343 -18.25 -29.49 7.81
CA ILE A 343 -19.12 -29.54 8.99
C ILE A 343 -20.14 -30.68 8.84
N GLY A 344 -20.68 -30.88 7.63
CA GLY A 344 -21.62 -31.97 7.34
C GLY A 344 -21.02 -33.34 7.62
N HIS A 345 -19.80 -33.61 7.13
CA HIS A 345 -19.07 -34.84 7.41
C HIS A 345 -18.84 -35.03 8.92
N ALA A 346 -18.35 -34.00 9.62
CA ALA A 346 -18.14 -34.07 11.07
C ALA A 346 -19.45 -34.36 11.83
N ALA A 347 -20.56 -33.71 11.44
CA ALA A 347 -21.87 -33.93 12.02
C ALA A 347 -22.40 -35.35 11.77
N ILE A 348 -22.19 -35.90 10.56
CA ILE A 348 -22.57 -37.29 10.24
C ILE A 348 -21.77 -38.27 11.11
N HIS A 349 -20.45 -38.07 11.25
CA HIS A 349 -19.62 -38.89 12.13
C HIS A 349 -20.13 -38.89 13.58
N LEU A 350 -20.50 -37.72 14.13
CA LEU A 350 -21.05 -37.61 15.47
C LEU A 350 -22.45 -38.25 15.58
N ALA A 351 -23.36 -37.98 14.64
CA ALA A 351 -24.69 -38.59 14.62
C ALA A 351 -24.62 -40.12 14.58
N ARG A 352 -23.68 -40.67 13.81
CA ARG A 352 -23.41 -42.11 13.77
C ARG A 352 -22.89 -42.63 15.11
N HIS A 353 -21.98 -41.90 15.76
CA HIS A 353 -21.48 -42.25 17.10
C HIS A 353 -22.63 -42.36 18.12
N TYR A 354 -23.58 -41.43 18.08
CA TYR A 354 -24.78 -41.44 18.92
C TYR A 354 -25.89 -42.38 18.43
N LYS A 355 -25.70 -43.07 17.29
CA LYS A 355 -26.65 -44.02 16.69
C LYS A 355 -28.00 -43.38 16.36
N CYS A 356 -27.95 -42.16 15.81
CA CYS A 356 -29.12 -41.49 15.23
C CYS A 356 -29.47 -42.09 13.86
N ASP A 357 -30.72 -41.91 13.44
CA ASP A 357 -31.16 -42.18 12.07
C ASP A 357 -30.94 -40.94 11.21
N ILE A 358 -30.09 -41.04 10.17
CA ILE A 358 -29.50 -39.89 9.50
C ILE A 358 -30.19 -39.64 8.16
N PHE A 359 -30.65 -38.40 7.99
CA PHE A 359 -31.05 -37.81 6.72
C PHE A 359 -30.06 -36.72 6.34
N THR A 360 -29.76 -36.56 5.06
CA THR A 360 -28.81 -35.52 4.62
C THR A 360 -29.15 -34.94 3.26
N THR A 361 -28.55 -33.79 2.93
CA THR A 361 -28.69 -33.18 1.61
C THR A 361 -27.38 -33.12 0.83
N ALA A 362 -27.51 -33.36 -0.48
CA ALA A 362 -26.46 -33.20 -1.48
C ALA A 362 -27.08 -32.63 -2.76
N ASP A 363 -26.55 -31.52 -3.26
CA ASP A 363 -27.09 -30.80 -4.42
C ASP A 363 -26.44 -31.26 -5.74
N SER A 364 -25.32 -31.99 -5.67
CA SER A 364 -24.64 -32.52 -6.86
C SER A 364 -24.45 -34.03 -6.82
N LYS A 365 -24.33 -34.65 -8.01
CA LYS A 365 -24.00 -36.07 -8.15
C LYS A 365 -22.68 -36.42 -7.45
N ARG A 366 -21.70 -35.51 -7.49
CA ARG A 366 -20.39 -35.69 -6.84
C ARG A 366 -20.51 -35.72 -5.32
N GLU A 367 -21.26 -34.77 -4.74
CA GLU A 367 -21.53 -34.74 -3.30
C GLU A 367 -22.26 -36.00 -2.85
N ARG A 368 -23.29 -36.42 -3.59
CA ARG A 368 -24.04 -37.66 -3.29
C ARG A 368 -23.14 -38.89 -3.34
N GLN A 369 -22.27 -39.00 -4.36
CA GLN A 369 -21.30 -40.08 -4.45
C GLN A 369 -20.30 -40.08 -3.29
N LEU A 370 -19.82 -38.90 -2.89
CA LEU A 370 -18.90 -38.75 -1.75
C LEU A 370 -19.54 -39.23 -0.44
N ILE A 371 -20.78 -38.82 -0.18
CA ILE A 371 -21.53 -39.27 1.01
C ILE A 371 -21.69 -40.79 1.00
N LYS A 372 -22.11 -41.38 -0.13
CA LYS A 372 -22.31 -42.83 -0.26
C LYS A 372 -21.01 -43.63 -0.09
N ALA A 373 -19.89 -43.10 -0.59
CA ALA A 373 -18.60 -43.74 -0.46
C ALA A 373 -18.06 -43.67 0.98
N THR A 374 -18.28 -42.53 1.66
CA THR A 374 -17.76 -42.28 3.01
C THR A 374 -18.66 -42.89 4.11
N PHE A 375 -19.97 -42.88 3.89
CA PHE A 375 -21.01 -43.31 4.85
C PHE A 375 -21.99 -44.30 4.18
N PRO A 376 -21.54 -45.52 3.85
CA PRO A 376 -22.37 -46.52 3.16
C PRO A 376 -23.62 -46.94 3.95
N GLU A 377 -23.66 -46.69 5.26
CA GLU A 377 -24.81 -46.90 6.12
C GLU A 377 -25.98 -45.91 5.88
N ILE A 378 -25.72 -44.77 5.23
CA ILE A 378 -26.78 -43.82 4.85
C ILE A 378 -27.37 -44.28 3.53
N PRO A 379 -28.62 -44.77 3.50
CA PRO A 379 -29.22 -45.23 2.26
C PRO A 379 -29.43 -44.07 1.30
N ASP A 380 -29.36 -44.35 0.00
CA ASP A 380 -29.59 -43.35 -1.05
C ASP A 380 -30.98 -42.68 -0.93
N SER A 381 -31.95 -43.40 -0.36
CA SER A 381 -33.29 -42.93 -0.09
C SER A 381 -33.39 -41.90 1.05
N HIS A 382 -32.33 -41.72 1.86
CA HIS A 382 -32.23 -40.69 2.90
C HIS A 382 -31.45 -39.45 2.43
N ILE A 383 -31.06 -39.39 1.15
CA ILE A 383 -30.33 -38.28 0.56
C ILE A 383 -31.23 -37.50 -0.41
N GLY A 384 -31.60 -36.28 -0.01
CA GLY A 384 -32.33 -35.33 -0.87
C GLY A 384 -31.46 -34.17 -1.36
N GLY A 385 -32.00 -33.32 -2.24
CA GLY A 385 -31.41 -32.05 -2.64
C GLY A 385 -31.90 -30.91 -1.75
N SER A 386 -31.03 -29.97 -1.42
CA SER A 386 -31.39 -28.76 -0.66
C SER A 386 -31.94 -27.67 -1.58
N ARG A 387 -31.40 -27.53 -2.80
CA ARG A 387 -31.79 -26.48 -3.76
C ARG A 387 -33.14 -26.73 -4.42
N ASP A 388 -33.48 -27.99 -4.65
CA ASP A 388 -34.73 -28.39 -5.30
C ASP A 388 -35.84 -28.75 -4.29
N GLY A 389 -35.55 -28.66 -2.99
CA GLY A 389 -36.49 -28.99 -1.91
C GLY A 389 -36.83 -30.47 -1.77
N SER A 390 -36.21 -31.36 -2.55
CA SER A 390 -36.56 -32.78 -2.55
C SER A 390 -36.27 -33.48 -1.20
N PHE A 391 -35.43 -32.89 -0.35
CA PHE A 391 -35.18 -33.36 1.01
C PHE A 391 -36.45 -33.48 1.86
N GLU A 392 -37.42 -32.57 1.69
CA GLU A 392 -38.67 -32.60 2.45
C GLU A 392 -39.48 -33.86 2.11
N THR A 393 -39.62 -34.16 0.82
CA THR A 393 -40.30 -35.37 0.35
C THR A 393 -39.59 -36.64 0.82
N VAL A 394 -38.25 -36.64 0.77
CA VAL A 394 -37.42 -37.74 1.28
C VAL A 394 -37.68 -37.99 2.76
N VAL A 395 -37.63 -36.94 3.58
CA VAL A 395 -37.86 -37.04 5.03
C VAL A 395 -39.28 -37.50 5.32
N LEU A 396 -40.31 -36.85 4.76
CA LEU A 396 -41.70 -37.19 5.06
C LEU A 396 -42.05 -38.62 4.63
N ARG A 397 -41.56 -39.07 3.47
CA ARG A 397 -41.79 -40.43 2.98
C ARG A 397 -41.20 -41.49 3.90
N HIS A 398 -39.96 -41.30 4.35
CA HIS A 398 -39.25 -42.30 5.17
C HIS A 398 -39.52 -42.17 6.67
N THR A 399 -40.20 -41.10 7.09
CA THR A 399 -40.65 -40.91 8.48
C THR A 399 -42.16 -41.08 8.64
N LEU A 400 -42.88 -41.53 7.61
CA LEU A 400 -44.35 -41.68 7.60
C LEU A 400 -45.06 -40.39 8.04
N GLY A 401 -44.58 -39.24 7.58
CA GLY A 401 -45.12 -37.92 7.89
C GLY A 401 -44.75 -37.36 9.28
N ARG A 402 -43.96 -38.09 10.09
CA ARG A 402 -43.57 -37.66 11.44
C ARG A 402 -42.48 -36.59 11.46
N GLY A 403 -41.71 -36.44 10.37
CA GLY A 403 -40.56 -35.53 10.33
C GLY A 403 -39.35 -36.06 11.12
N VAL A 404 -38.35 -35.19 11.33
CA VAL A 404 -37.14 -35.48 12.10
C VAL A 404 -37.22 -34.88 13.51
N ASP A 405 -36.49 -35.47 14.45
CA ASP A 405 -36.43 -35.01 15.83
C ASP A 405 -35.42 -33.84 15.96
N ILE A 406 -34.38 -33.82 15.10
CA ILE A 406 -33.34 -32.78 15.04
C ILE A 406 -33.26 -32.20 13.61
N PRO A 407 -33.77 -30.98 13.36
CA PRO A 407 -33.99 -30.49 12.01
C PRO A 407 -32.76 -29.92 11.30
N THR A 408 -31.70 -29.47 11.99
CA THR A 408 -30.51 -28.94 11.29
C THR A 408 -29.28 -28.69 12.16
N VAL A 409 -28.10 -29.05 11.63
CA VAL A 409 -26.79 -28.71 12.23
C VAL A 409 -25.98 -27.71 11.36
N HIS A 410 -26.31 -27.56 10.07
CA HIS A 410 -25.52 -26.77 9.13
C HIS A 410 -26.05 -25.34 8.85
N GLN A 411 -27.33 -25.07 9.11
CA GLN A 411 -27.93 -23.72 9.00
C GLN A 411 -28.35 -23.21 10.38
N MET A 412 -27.44 -22.62 11.15
CA MET A 412 -27.83 -21.69 12.24
C MET A 412 -28.27 -20.32 11.66
N ARG A 413 -29.03 -20.35 10.56
CA ARG A 413 -29.63 -19.20 9.91
C ARG A 413 -30.92 -19.58 9.21
N THR A 414 -31.86 -20.12 9.96
CA THR A 414 -33.28 -20.05 9.62
C THR A 414 -34.06 -20.37 10.88
N LYS A 415 -34.77 -19.38 11.40
CA LYS A 415 -35.93 -19.64 12.24
C LYS A 415 -36.84 -20.58 11.44
N LEU A 416 -37.14 -21.75 11.99
CA LEU A 416 -38.35 -22.49 11.65
C LEU A 416 -39.51 -21.87 12.43
#